data_AF-A0A9E4G0S5-F1
#
_entry.id   AF-A0A9E4G0S5-F1
#
_cell.length_a   1.000
_cell.length_b   1.000
_cell.length_c   1.000
_cell.angle_alpha   90.00
_cell.angle_beta   90.00
_cell.angle_gamma   90.00
#
_symmetry.space_group_name_H-M   'P 1'
#
loop_
_entity.id
_entity.type
_entity.pdbx_description
1 polymer ?
#
loop_
_entity_poly.entity_id
_entity_poly.type
_entity_poly.pdbx_seq_one_letter_code
_entity_poly.pdbx_strand_id
1 'polypeptide(L)' 'EVCAGGDLIVAINGYHLQSLDDLVTYLVQQTRPGDEVELLVIRDRLTQEIPVTLASRALESGRTLDCRQAQ' A
#
# COMPACT_ATOMS: atom_id res chain seq x y z
N GLU A 1 -9.79 18.13 1.60
CA GLU A 1 -9.20 18.09 0.25
C GLU A 1 -8.02 17.12 0.31
N VAL A 2 -8.10 15.94 -0.32
CA VAL A 2 -6.94 15.01 -0.28
C VAL A 2 -6.04 15.39 -1.44
N CYS A 3 -5.04 16.23 -1.17
CA CYS A 3 -3.99 16.56 -2.12
C CYS A 3 -2.95 15.44 -2.20
N ALA A 4 -3.34 14.30 -2.76
CA ALA A 4 -2.38 13.29 -3.19
C ALA A 4 -2.98 12.55 -4.37
N GLY A 5 -2.32 12.60 -5.52
CA GLY A 5 -2.52 11.57 -6.53
C GLY A 5 -2.30 10.22 -5.84
N GLY A 6 -3.26 9.31 -5.97
CA GLY A 6 -3.16 7.98 -5.38
C GLY A 6 -2.05 7.16 -6.03
N ASP A 7 -1.67 6.08 -5.38
CA ASP A 7 -0.78 5.07 -5.94
C ASP A 7 -1.58 3.95 -6.61
N LEU A 8 -1.08 3.48 -7.74
CA LEU A 8 -1.59 2.26 -8.37
C LEU A 8 -0.59 1.13 -8.11
N ILE A 9 -0.93 0.24 -7.17
CA ILE A 9 -0.15 -0.96 -6.89
C ILE A 9 -0.50 -2.02 -7.94
N VAL A 10 0.51 -2.56 -8.62
CA VAL A 10 0.34 -3.53 -9.72
C VAL A 10 1.01 -4.88 -9.47
N ALA A 11 1.96 -4.96 -8.52
CA ALA A 11 2.57 -6.22 -8.11
C ALA A 11 3.13 -6.16 -6.67
N ILE A 12 3.32 -7.33 -6.07
CA ILE A 12 4.00 -7.54 -4.79
C ILE A 12 4.98 -8.71 -4.91
N ASN A 13 6.26 -8.51 -4.60
CA ASN A 13 7.33 -9.51 -4.73
C ASN A 13 7.34 -10.21 -6.10
N GLY A 14 7.15 -9.44 -7.18
CA GLY A 14 7.05 -9.95 -8.56
C GLY A 14 5.73 -10.66 -8.91
N TYR A 15 4.78 -10.80 -7.96
CA TYR A 15 3.46 -11.34 -8.22
C TYR A 15 2.50 -10.24 -8.68
N HIS A 16 2.04 -10.31 -9.93
CA HIS A 16 1.08 -9.35 -10.49
C HIS A 16 -0.30 -9.47 -9.84
N LEU A 17 -0.87 -8.33 -9.51
CA LEU A 17 -2.18 -8.22 -8.86
C LEU A 17 -3.21 -7.76 -9.89
N GLN A 18 -4.36 -8.42 -9.94
CA GLN A 18 -5.47 -8.02 -10.81
C GLN A 18 -6.49 -7.17 -10.05
N SER A 19 -6.57 -7.36 -8.73
CA SER A 19 -7.54 -6.70 -7.86
C SER A 19 -6.97 -6.43 -6.47
N LEU A 20 -7.69 -5.61 -5.70
CA LEU A 20 -7.40 -5.40 -4.28
C LEU A 20 -7.54 -6.70 -3.48
N ASP A 21 -8.53 -7.54 -3.82
CA ASP A 21 -8.75 -8.82 -3.16
C ASP A 21 -7.53 -9.75 -3.32
N ASP A 22 -6.84 -9.72 -4.47
CA ASP A 22 -5.60 -10.48 -4.67
C ASP A 22 -4.52 -10.02 -3.70
N LEU A 23 -4.38 -8.69 -3.51
CA LEU A 23 -3.41 -8.13 -2.58
C LEU A 23 -3.71 -8.57 -1.15
N VAL A 24 -4.97 -8.44 -0.71
CA VAL A 24 -5.38 -8.86 0.64
C VAL A 24 -5.15 -10.35 0.83
N THR A 25 -5.51 -11.15 -0.17
CA THR A 25 -5.32 -12.60 -0.18
C THR A 25 -3.84 -12.97 -0.05
N TYR A 26 -2.97 -12.30 -0.80
CA TYR A 26 -1.52 -12.49 -0.71
C TYR A 26 -1.01 -12.11 0.68
N LEU A 27 -1.39 -10.95 1.20
CA LEU A 27 -0.96 -10.47 2.53
C LEU A 27 -1.37 -11.45 3.64
N VAL A 28 -2.58 -12.02 3.57
CA VAL A 28 -3.07 -12.96 4.59
C VAL A 28 -2.43 -14.34 4.47
N GLN A 29 -2.21 -14.84 3.25
CA GLN A 29 -1.76 -16.22 3.05
C GLN A 29 -0.23 -16.36 2.97
N GLN A 30 0.48 -15.33 2.52
CA GLN A 30 1.89 -15.41 2.15
C GLN A 30 2.82 -14.52 3.01
N THR A 31 2.28 -13.66 3.88
CA THR A 31 3.08 -12.69 4.64
C THR A 31 2.72 -12.64 6.12
N ARG A 32 3.60 -12.03 6.91
CA ARG A 32 3.42 -11.76 8.34
C ARG A 32 3.81 -10.32 8.66
N PRO A 33 3.26 -9.72 9.74
CA PRO A 33 3.75 -8.45 10.24
C PRO A 33 5.25 -8.52 10.54
N GLY A 34 6.00 -7.53 10.07
CA GLY A 34 7.45 -7.45 10.13
C GLY A 34 8.18 -7.90 8.87
N ASP A 35 7.49 -8.55 7.92
CA ASP A 35 8.10 -8.96 6.66
C ASP A 35 8.40 -7.75 5.76
N GLU A 36 9.53 -7.80 5.06
CA GLU A 36 9.86 -6.86 4.00
C GLU A 36 9.35 -7.41 2.66
N VAL A 37 8.60 -6.58 1.93
CA VAL A 37 8.07 -6.91 0.60
C VAL A 37 8.37 -5.78 -0.37
N GLU A 38 8.52 -6.13 -1.64
CA GLU A 38 8.71 -5.17 -2.72
C GLU A 38 7.38 -4.91 -3.42
N LEU A 39 6.91 -3.66 -3.40
CA LEU A 39 5.71 -3.24 -4.11
C LEU A 39 6.09 -2.59 -5.44
N LEU A 40 5.46 -3.05 -6.52
CA LEU A 40 5.52 -2.38 -7.81
C LEU A 40 4.35 -1.40 -7.89
N VAL A 41 4.67 -0.11 -7.98
CA VAL A 41 3.68 0.96 -8.03
C VAL A 41 3.84 1.82 -9.27
N ILE A 42 2.74 2.35 -9.78
CA ILE A 42 2.74 3.38 -10.82
C ILE A 42 2.40 4.71 -10.14
N ARG A 43 3.39 5.62 -10.10
CA ARG A 43 3.28 6.99 -9.57
C ARG A 43 3.87 7.95 -10.59
N ASP A 44 3.17 9.05 -10.88
CA ASP A 44 3.58 10.04 -11.89
C ASP A 44 3.87 9.45 -13.28
N ARG A 45 3.11 8.41 -13.67
CA ARG A 45 3.29 7.62 -14.91
C ARG A 45 4.62 6.85 -14.99
N LEU A 46 5.32 6.70 -13.87
CA LEU A 46 6.53 5.90 -13.76
C LEU A 46 6.28 4.68 -12.87
N THR A 47 6.77 3.54 -13.33
CA THR A 47 6.77 2.29 -12.57
C THR A 47 7.96 2.29 -11.62
N GLN A 48 7.73 2.01 -10.34
CA GLN A 48 8.73 2.04 -9.29
C GLN A 48 8.59 0.82 -8.38
N GLU A 49 9.71 0.22 -8.01
CA GLU A 49 9.80 -0.84 -7.00
C GLU A 49 10.14 -0.19 -5.66
N ILE A 50 9.27 -0.38 -4.66
CA ILE A 50 9.40 0.24 -3.35
C ILE A 50 9.43 -0.87 -2.29
N PRO A 51 10.54 -1.06 -1.57
CA PRO A 51 10.57 -1.97 -0.44
C PRO A 51 9.77 -1.37 0.73
N VAL A 52 8.91 -2.17 1.34
CA VAL A 52 8.11 -1.78 2.50
C VAL A 52 8.12 -2.88 3.55
N THR A 53 8.12 -2.49 4.82
CA THR A 53 7.94 -3.41 5.94
C THR A 53 6.46 -3.47 6.33
N LEU A 54 5.89 -4.66 6.36
CA LEU A 54 4.48 -4.87 6.66
C LEU A 54 4.20 -4.67 8.16
N ALA A 55 3.17 -3.91 8.48
CA ALA A 55 2.68 -3.76 9.85
C ALA A 55 1.38 -4.54 10.05
N SER A 56 1.04 -4.84 11.31
CA SER A 56 -0.25 -5.44 11.63
C SER A 56 -1.37 -4.45 11.28
N ARG A 57 -2.47 -4.95 10.70
CA ARG A 57 -3.67 -4.15 10.41
C ARG A 57 -4.46 -3.77 11.67
N ALA A 58 -3.92 -3.99 12.87
CA ALA A 58 -4.53 -3.48 14.10
C ALA A 58 -4.44 -1.95 14.09
N LEU A 59 -5.38 -1.32 13.38
CA LEU A 59 -5.48 0.11 13.25
C LEU A 59 -5.88 0.68 14.62
N GLU A 60 -5.05 1.57 15.15
CA GLU A 60 -5.58 2.64 15.97
C GLU A 60 -6.60 3.41 15.12
N SER A 61 -7.87 3.24 15.47
CA SER A 61 -8.98 3.95 14.87
C SER A 61 -8.81 5.45 15.06
N GLY A 62 -8.61 6.17 13.95
CA GLY A 62 -9.08 7.54 13.84
C GLY A 62 -8.05 8.64 14.12
N ARG A 63 -7.20 8.89 13.13
CA ARG A 63 -6.81 10.27 12.79
C ARG A 63 -6.90 10.44 11.28
N THR A 64 -8.11 10.63 10.78
CA THR A 64 -8.29 11.28 9.48
C THR A 64 -7.76 12.69 9.64
N LEU A 65 -6.55 12.94 9.15
CA LEU A 65 -6.03 14.30 9.02
C LEU A 65 -6.89 15.00 7.95
N ASP A 66 -7.85 15.82 8.41
CA ASP A 66 -8.55 16.75 7.53
C ASP A 66 -7.52 17.76 7.04
N CYS A 67 -7.29 17.79 5.73
CA CYS A 67 -6.39 18.74 5.08
C CYS A 67 -6.72 20.21 5.41
N ARG A 68 -7.93 20.53 5.89
CA ARG A 68 -8.26 21.88 6.37
C ARG A 68 -7.52 22.31 7.64
N GLN A 69 -6.89 21.40 8.37
CA GLN A 69 -6.21 21.70 9.64
C GLN A 69 -4.69 21.95 9.50
N ALA A 70 -4.16 21.95 8.28
CA ALA A 70 -2.73 22.23 8.01
C ALA A 70 -2.45 23.71 7.61
N GLN A 71 -3.30 24.64 8.04
CA GLN A 71 -3.07 26.09 7.94
C GLN A 71 -2.67 26.65 9.30
#